data_AF-A0A7V1EIS7-F1
#
_entry.id   AF-A0A7V1EIS7-F1
#
_cell.length_a   1.000
_cell.length_b   1.000
_cell.length_c   1.000
_cell.angle_alpha   90.00
_cell.angle_beta   90.00
_cell.angle_gamma   90.00
#
_symmetry.space_group_name_H-M   'P 1'
#
loop_
_entity.id
_entity.type
_entity.pdbx_description
1 polymer ?
#
loop_
_entity_poly.entity_id
_entity_poly.type
_entity_poly.pdbx_seq_one_letter_code
_entity_poly.pdbx_strand_id
1 'polypeptide(L)' 'MILHIIYTLQGAAILRRGILTGISLVKDGEFTLEVRDSLNFLVQVITDGYYGEDSVRAGKENIVHIRPGKVTVDSILN' A
#
# COMPACT_ATOMS: atom_id res chain seq x y z
N MET A 1 20.90 22.72 -16.31
CA MET A 1 21.10 21.49 -15.52
C MET A 1 19.72 20.99 -15.12
N ILE A 2 19.23 19.90 -15.72
CA ILE A 2 17.92 19.33 -15.40
C ILE A 2 18.16 18.16 -14.45
N LEU A 3 17.75 18.32 -13.20
CA LEU A 3 17.82 17.29 -12.18
C LEU A 3 16.57 16.41 -12.30
N HIS A 4 16.73 15.23 -12.90
CA HIS A 4 15.69 14.19 -12.85
C HIS A 4 15.88 13.42 -11.55
N ILE A 5 15.12 13.78 -10.51
CA ILE A 5 15.04 12.93 -9.31
C ILE A 5 13.93 11.91 -9.55
N ILE A 6 14.32 10.69 -9.92
CA ILE A 6 13.40 9.55 -9.96
C ILE A 6 13.41 8.96 -8.55
N TYR A 7 12.45 9.35 -7.72
CA TYR A 7 12.24 8.68 -6.43
C TYR A 7 11.54 7.35 -6.70
N THR A 8 12.29 6.25 -6.68
CA THR A 8 11.70 4.91 -6.72
C THR A 8 11.14 4.58 -5.34
N LEU A 9 9.80 4.57 -5.24
CA LEU A 9 9.11 4.26 -4.00
C LEU A 9 9.14 2.74 -3.77
N GLN A 10 9.84 2.32 -2.71
CA GLN A 10 9.97 0.91 -2.30
C GLN A 10 9.29 0.69 -0.95
N GLY A 11 8.56 -0.42 -0.81
CA GLY A 11 7.80 -0.68 0.41
C GLY A 11 6.97 -1.94 0.38
N ALA A 12 5.95 -1.99 1.23
CA ALA A 12 4.99 -3.07 1.32
C ALA A 12 3.56 -2.53 1.28
N ALA A 13 2.72 -3.17 0.46
CA ALA A 13 1.28 -3.00 0.46
C ALA A 13 0.64 -4.19 1.18
N ILE A 14 -0.19 -3.92 2.17
CA ILE A 14 -0.81 -4.91 3.04
C ILE A 14 -2.32 -4.82 2.84
N LEU A 15 -2.95 -5.96 2.54
CA LEU A 15 -4.39 -6.10 2.41
C LEU A 15 -4.96 -6.69 3.70
N ARG A 16 -5.97 -6.05 4.28
CA ARG A 16 -6.64 -6.53 5.49
C ARG A 16 -8.15 -6.39 5.45
N ARG A 17 -8.83 -7.33 6.13
CA ARG A 17 -10.25 -7.26 6.47
C ARG A 17 -10.47 -7.94 7.82
N GLY A 18 -10.29 -7.18 8.90
CA GLY A 18 -10.21 -7.71 10.27
C GLY A 18 -8.87 -8.40 10.54
N ILE A 19 -8.45 -9.31 9.67
CA ILE A 19 -7.13 -9.96 9.69
C ILE A 19 -6.31 -9.62 8.43
N LEU A 20 -5.00 -9.80 8.51
CA LEU A 20 -4.10 -9.72 7.36
C LEU A 20 -4.46 -10.81 6.35
N THR A 21 -4.74 -10.40 5.12
CA THR A 21 -5.23 -11.28 4.04
C THR A 21 -4.23 -11.38 2.89
N GLY A 22 -3.34 -10.40 2.72
CA GLY A 22 -2.32 -10.42 1.68
C GLY A 22 -1.25 -9.36 1.87
N ILE A 23 -0.08 -9.59 1.28
CA ILE A 23 1.05 -8.66 1.25
C ILE A 23 1.61 -8.65 -0.16
N SER A 24 1.99 -7.48 -0.65
CA SER A 24 2.69 -7.28 -1.91
C SER A 24 3.82 -6.29 -1.75
N LEU A 25 4.87 -6.43 -2.54
CA LEU A 25 5.96 -5.45 -2.57
C LEU A 25 5.54 -4.26 -3.42
N VAL A 26 5.83 -3.06 -2.92
CA VAL A 26 5.72 -1.83 -3.70
C VAL A 26 7.04 -1.62 -4.42
N LYS A 27 7.00 -1.57 -5.75
CA LYS A 27 8.15 -1.29 -6.61
C LYS A 27 7.79 -0.18 -7.56
N ASP A 28 8.60 0.87 -7.57
CA ASP A 28 8.40 2.05 -8.43
C ASP A 28 7.01 2.69 -8.25
N GLY A 29 6.46 2.61 -7.02
CA GLY A 29 5.14 3.12 -6.68
C GLY A 29 3.97 2.18 -7.02
N GLU A 30 4.24 1.05 -7.66
CA GLU A 30 3.22 0.08 -8.06
C GLU A 30 3.24 -1.15 -7.16
N PHE A 31 2.06 -1.76 -6.95
CA PHE A 31 1.90 -3.03 -6.27
C PHE A 31 0.68 -3.76 -6.83
N THR A 32 0.64 -5.09 -6.64
CA THR A 32 -0.50 -5.91 -7.09
C THR A 32 -0.97 -6.80 -5.95
N LEU A 33 -2.26 -6.74 -5.66
CA LEU A 33 -2.95 -7.58 -4.67
C LEU A 33 -4.20 -8.15 -5.33
N GLU A 34 -4.42 -9.45 -5.18
CA GLU A 34 -5.60 -10.13 -5.72
C GLU A 34 -6.73 -10.13 -4.68
N VAL A 35 -7.89 -9.60 -5.04
CA VAL A 35 -9.10 -9.62 -4.21
C VAL A 35 -10.16 -10.41 -4.94
N ARG A 36 -10.58 -11.54 -4.36
CA ARG A 36 -11.59 -12.44 -4.96
C ARG A 36 -13.01 -12.19 -4.47
N ASP A 37 -13.16 -11.35 -3.44
CA ASP A 37 -14.45 -11.05 -2.81
C ASP A 37 -14.93 -9.65 -3.23
N SER A 38 -16.25 -9.51 -3.37
CA SER A 38 -16.94 -8.24 -3.63
C SER A 38 -16.95 -7.28 -2.43
N LEU A 39 -16.62 -7.76 -1.24
CA LEU A 39 -16.56 -6.95 -0.03
C LEU A 39 -15.40 -5.93 -0.05
N ASN A 40 -15.54 -4.88 0.75
CA ASN A 40 -14.49 -3.88 0.94
C ASN A 40 -13.35 -4.45 1.79
N PHE A 41 -12.13 -4.17 1.36
CA PHE A 41 -10.90 -4.42 2.11
C PHE A 41 -10.24 -3.08 2.42
N LEU A 42 -9.32 -3.07 3.38
CA LEU A 42 -8.40 -1.95 3.55
C LEU A 42 -7.04 -2.36 2.98
N VAL A 43 -6.46 -1.48 2.16
CA VAL A 43 -5.06 -1.55 1.77
C VAL A 43 -4.28 -0.50 2.55
N GLN A 44 -3.17 -0.91 3.14
CA GLN A 44 -2.20 -0.02 3.76
C GLN A 44 -0.89 -0.13 2.99
N VAL A 45 -0.30 1.00 2.64
CA VAL A 45 1.00 1.09 1.98
C VAL A 45 1.98 1.71 2.96
N ILE A 46 3.05 0.99 3.26
CA ILE A 46 4.18 1.47 4.05
C ILE A 46 5.41 1.51 3.17
N THR A 47 6.10 2.64 3.16
CA THR A 47 7.42 2.80 2.52
C THR A 47 8.36 3.49 3.49
N ASP A 48 9.61 3.72 3.10
CA ASP A 48 10.57 4.41 3.97
C ASP A 48 10.12 5.85 4.29
N GLY A 49 9.55 6.04 5.49
CA GLY A 49 9.09 7.34 5.98
C GLY A 49 7.72 7.80 5.49
N TYR A 50 7.00 6.99 4.70
CA TYR A 50 5.65 7.33 4.22
C TYR A 50 4.65 6.22 4.49
N TYR A 51 3.39 6.64 4.60
CA TYR A 51 2.26 5.78 4.89
C TYR A 51 1.03 6.25 4.13
N GLY A 52 0.24 5.32 3.60
CA GLY A 52 -1.08 5.58 3.04
C GLY A 52 -2.03 4.44 3.36
N GLU A 53 -3.32 4.73 3.40
CA GLU A 53 -4.34 3.70 3.48
C GLU A 53 -5.56 4.09 2.65
N ASP A 54 -6.21 3.10 2.06
CA ASP A 54 -7.49 3.30 1.36
C ASP A 54 -8.32 2.03 1.38
N SER A 55 -9.63 2.17 1.15
CA SER A 55 -10.54 1.04 0.98
C SER A 55 -10.56 0.60 -0.48
N VAL A 56 -10.37 -0.69 -0.71
CA VAL A 56 -10.38 -1.30 -2.04
C VAL A 56 -11.51 -2.30 -2.18
N ARG A 57 -12.01 -2.43 -3.42
CA ARG A 57 -13.00 -3.44 -3.79
C ARG A 57 -12.69 -4.01 -5.17
N ALA A 58 -13.11 -5.25 -5.41
CA ALA A 58 -12.93 -5.90 -6.70
C ALA A 58 -13.57 -5.09 -7.85
N GLY A 59 -12.93 -5.11 -9.02
CA GLY A 59 -13.44 -4.46 -10.23
C GLY A 59 -13.27 -2.94 -10.30
N LYS A 60 -12.47 -2.33 -9.41
CA LYS A 60 -12.07 -0.93 -9.49
C LYS A 60 -10.56 -0.77 -9.50
N GLU A 61 -10.09 0.25 -10.22
CA GLU A 61 -8.77 0.83 -9.99
C GLU A 61 -8.77 1.49 -8.60
N ASN A 62 -7.70 1.26 -7.83
CA ASN A 62 -7.54 1.81 -6.49
C ASN A 62 -6.22 2.55 -6.42
N ILE A 63 -6.26 3.82 -6.00
CA ILE A 63 -5.09 4.67 -5.88
C ILE A 63 -4.92 5.00 -4.41
N VAL A 64 -3.83 4.53 -3.80
CA VAL A 64 -3.53 4.84 -2.39
C VAL A 64 -2.66 6.07 -2.32
N HIS A 65 -3.17 7.15 -1.74
CA HIS A 65 -2.39 8.35 -1.48
C HIS A 65 -1.51 8.17 -0.24
N ILE A 66 -0.20 8.29 -0.43
CA ILE A 66 0.77 8.24 0.66
C ILE A 66 1.06 9.64 1.22
N ARG A 67 1.28 9.72 2.53
CA ARG A 67 1.67 10.93 3.27
C ARG A 67 2.90 10.66 4.15
N PRO A 68 3.71 11.68 4.47
CA PRO A 68 4.80 11.50 5.43
C PRO A 68 4.29 10.95 6.76
N GLY A 69 4.94 9.90 7.25
CA GLY A 69 4.53 9.20 8.46
C GLY A 69 5.31 7.90 8.61
N LYS A 70 5.99 7.73 9.74
CA LYS A 70 6.69 6.48 10.07
C LYS A 70 5.70 5.52 10.71
N VAL A 71 5.21 4.58 9.92
CA VAL A 71 4.49 3.40 10.41
C VAL A 71 5.39 2.19 10.17
N THR A 72 5.58 1.34 11.16
CA THR A 72 6.35 0.09 11.01
C THR A 72 5.41 -1.06 10.71
N VAL A 73 5.94 -2.13 10.11
CA VAL A 73 5.18 -3.38 9.90
C VAL A 73 4.67 -3.93 11.25
N ASP A 74 5.47 -3.83 12.31
CA ASP A 74 5.07 -4.25 13.66
C ASP A 74 3.85 -3.50 14.20
N SER A 75 3.63 -2.27 13.73
CA SER A 75 2.47 -1.44 14.10
C SER A 75 1.17 -1.91 13.45
N ILE A 76 1.26 -2.73 12.40
CA ILE A 76 0.11 -3.21 11.62
C ILE A 76 -0.27 -4.65 12.00
N LEU A 77 0.68 -5.42 12.52
CA LEU A 77 0.48 -6.82 12.91
C LEU A 77 -0.08 -7.02 14.32
N ASN A 78 -0.08 -5.98 15.16
CA ASN A 78 -0.68 -5.96 16.50
C ASN A 78 -2.05 -5.28 16.49
#